data_AF-A0A6N7FB18-F1
#
_entry.id   AF-A0A6N7FB18-F1
#
_cell.length_a   1.000
_cell.length_b   1.000
_cell.length_c   1.000
_cell.angle_alpha   90.00
_cell.angle_beta   90.00
_cell.angle_gamma   90.00
#
_symmetry.space_group_name_H-M   'P 1'
#
loop_
_entity.id
_entity.type
_entity.pdbx_description
1 polymer ?
#
loop_
_entity_poly.entity_id
_entity_poly.type
_entity_poly.pdbx_seq_one_letter_code
_entity_poly.pdbx_strand_id
1 'polypeptide(L)'
;MNRKLVFGAVGVLLLAAGGGGWFFLGHDNGPTPEQVAAARALWLRNEEMHEMSVFSYIYPAAGGSDRYSLPVILKLGVRGSAGVDAICNSMPRLREAVLRVFGTAQVSLQSRSRSSELDRFAKPLRRAINRQIPGSPVKQVETAVLVDAGVGGAAARLTDDMCRPYVNS
;
A
#
# COMPACT_ATOMS: atom_id res chain seq x y z
N MET A 1 3.73 -26.28 24.28
CA MET A 1 4.42 -25.08 23.73
C MET A 1 3.48 -24.51 22.67
N ASN A 2 2.79 -23.37 22.74
CA ASN A 2 3.14 -22.05 23.25
C ASN A 2 1.89 -21.23 23.63
N ARG A 3 1.10 -21.68 24.61
CA ARG A 3 -0.09 -20.94 25.10
C ARG A 3 0.28 -19.62 25.80
N LYS A 4 1.54 -19.47 26.25
CA LYS A 4 2.08 -18.27 26.91
C LYS A 4 2.39 -17.11 25.94
N LEU A 5 2.57 -17.38 24.64
CA LEU A 5 2.92 -16.35 23.65
C LEU A 5 1.73 -15.46 23.26
N VAL A 6 0.51 -16.01 23.30
CA VAL A 6 -0.72 -15.26 22.97
C VAL A 6 -1.05 -14.22 24.04
N PHE A 7 -0.84 -14.53 25.32
CA PHE A 7 -1.08 -13.58 26.42
C PHE A 7 -0.10 -12.40 26.41
N GLY A 8 1.16 -12.63 26.00
CA GLY A 8 2.15 -11.56 25.89
C GLY A 8 1.82 -10.55 24.77
N ALA A 9 1.36 -11.04 23.62
CA ALA A 9 1.02 -10.17 22.49
C ALA A 9 -0.25 -9.34 22.74
N VAL A 10 -1.26 -9.92 23.38
CA VAL A 10 -2.52 -9.22 23.70
C VAL A 10 -2.33 -8.20 24.82
N GLY A 11 -1.52 -8.50 25.84
CA GLY A 11 -1.23 -7.57 26.94
C GLY A 11 -0.47 -6.33 26.48
N VAL A 12 0.46 -6.47 25.53
CA VAL A 12 1.22 -5.34 24.97
C VAL A 12 0.36 -4.49 24.04
N LEU A 13 -0.58 -5.08 23.29
CA LEU A 13 -1.49 -4.34 22.42
C LEU A 13 -2.52 -3.51 23.20
N LEU A 14 -3.00 -4.03 24.34
CA LEU A 14 -3.92 -3.31 25.24
C LEU A 14 -3.26 -2.08 25.90
N LEU A 15 -1.96 -2.13 26.18
CA LEU A 15 -1.21 -0.99 26.71
C LEU A 15 -0.95 0.11 25.66
N ALA A 16 -0.83 -0.25 24.39
CA ALA A 16 -0.48 0.70 23.32
C ALA A 16 -1.69 1.45 22.72
N ALA A 17 -2.92 0.89 22.84
CA ALA A 17 -4.10 1.43 22.16
C ALA A 17 -4.87 2.52 22.94
N GLY A 18 -4.52 2.83 24.20
CA GLY A 18 -5.13 3.97 24.90
C GLY A 18 -5.07 3.91 26.42
N GLY A 19 -4.08 4.60 27.00
CA GLY A 19 -4.26 5.49 28.15
C GLY A 19 -4.95 5.04 29.45
N GLY A 20 -5.15 3.75 29.75
CA GLY A 20 -5.96 3.29 30.89
C GLY A 20 -5.22 2.57 32.03
N GLY A 21 -3.89 2.60 32.07
CA GLY A 21 -3.09 1.71 32.92
C GLY A 21 -3.20 1.91 34.45
N TRP A 22 -3.90 2.92 34.95
CA TRP A 22 -4.00 3.20 36.39
C TRP A 22 -5.37 2.91 37.03
N PHE A 23 -6.36 2.45 36.27
CA PHE A 23 -7.69 2.13 36.82
C PHE A 23 -7.90 0.66 37.22
N PHE A 24 -6.92 -0.23 37.00
CA PHE A 24 -7.09 -1.68 37.21
C PHE A 24 -6.14 -2.27 38.26
N LEU A 25 -5.90 -1.57 39.37
CA LEU A 25 -5.16 -2.10 40.52
C LEU A 25 -6.01 -2.98 41.46
N GLY A 26 -7.16 -3.54 41.03
CA GLY A 26 -8.06 -4.18 42.00
C GLY A 26 -9.05 -5.27 41.58
N HIS A 27 -9.10 -5.78 40.34
CA HIS A 27 -9.99 -6.92 40.03
C HIS A 27 -9.38 -7.87 38.99
N ASP A 28 -9.21 -9.13 39.38
CA ASP A 28 -8.71 -10.29 38.61
C ASP A 28 -9.66 -10.75 37.48
N ASN A 29 -10.27 -9.83 36.75
CA ASN A 29 -11.08 -10.17 35.58
C ASN A 29 -10.23 -9.96 34.33
N GLY A 30 -9.63 -11.06 33.84
CA GLY A 30 -8.99 -11.10 32.53
C GLY A 30 -9.94 -10.61 31.41
N PRO A 31 -9.40 -10.26 30.23
CA PRO A 31 -10.18 -9.66 29.16
C PRO A 31 -11.39 -10.52 28.81
N THR A 32 -12.56 -9.88 28.71
CA THR A 32 -13.81 -10.58 28.41
C THR A 32 -13.77 -11.19 27.00
N PRO A 33 -14.54 -12.25 26.72
CA PRO A 33 -14.60 -12.83 25.37
C PRO A 33 -14.92 -11.80 24.28
N GLU A 34 -15.75 -10.80 24.59
CA GLU A 34 -16.08 -9.69 23.69
C GLU A 34 -14.88 -8.77 23.42
N GLN A 35 -14.08 -8.44 24.45
CA GLN A 35 -12.86 -7.64 24.29
C GLN A 35 -11.81 -8.38 23.43
N VAL A 36 -11.68 -9.70 23.62
CA VAL A 36 -10.78 -10.53 22.81
C VAL A 36 -11.28 -10.62 21.36
N ALA A 37 -12.59 -10.77 21.14
CA ALA A 37 -13.18 -10.79 19.81
C ALA A 37 -13.03 -9.45 19.09
N ALA A 38 -13.26 -8.32 19.78
CA ALA A 38 -13.07 -6.99 19.23
C ALA A 38 -11.60 -6.71 18.88
N ALA A 39 -10.66 -7.08 19.76
CA ALA A 39 -9.23 -6.96 19.51
C ALA A 39 -8.78 -7.82 18.31
N ARG A 40 -9.33 -9.04 18.18
CA ARG A 40 -9.07 -9.93 17.03
C ARG A 40 -9.64 -9.36 15.74
N ALA A 41 -10.85 -8.79 15.76
CA ALA A 41 -11.45 -8.16 14.59
C ALA A 41 -10.71 -6.90 14.15
N LEU A 42 -10.21 -6.10 15.09
CA LEU A 42 -9.33 -4.96 14.83
C LEU A 42 -8.00 -5.41 14.22
N TRP A 43 -7.40 -6.47 14.77
CA TRP A 43 -6.16 -7.03 14.24
C TRP A 43 -6.33 -7.56 12.81
N LEU A 44 -7.41 -8.32 12.53
CA LEU A 44 -7.71 -8.81 11.18
C LEU A 44 -7.88 -7.66 10.18
N ARG A 45 -8.60 -6.59 10.54
CA ARG A 45 -8.73 -5.40 9.69
C ARG A 45 -7.39 -4.68 9.44
N ASN A 46 -6.51 -4.69 10.44
CA ASN A 46 -5.18 -4.10 10.31
C ASN A 46 -4.20 -4.96 9.47
N GLU A 47 -4.51 -6.24 9.27
CA GLU A 47 -3.72 -7.16 8.44
C GLU A 47 -4.29 -7.42 7.05
N GLU A 48 -5.53 -6.98 6.79
CA GLU A 48 -6.16 -7.10 5.48
C GLU A 48 -5.33 -6.40 4.39
N MET A 49 -5.28 -7.01 3.21
CA MET A 49 -4.55 -6.47 2.05
C MET A 49 -5.54 -5.85 1.07
N HIS A 50 -5.42 -4.54 0.87
CA HIS A 50 -6.21 -3.79 -0.11
C HIS A 50 -5.39 -3.58 -1.39
N GLU A 51 -6.01 -3.79 -2.55
CA GLU A 51 -5.41 -3.50 -3.85
C GLU A 51 -5.77 -2.09 -4.28
N MET A 52 -4.76 -1.23 -4.47
CA MET A 52 -4.93 0.11 -5.06
C MET A 52 -4.17 0.19 -6.38
N SER A 53 -4.74 0.87 -7.38
CA SER A 53 -4.08 1.09 -8.66
C SER A 53 -3.69 2.54 -8.90
N VAL A 54 -2.49 2.76 -9.40
CA VAL A 54 -1.97 4.10 -9.73
C VAL A 54 -1.47 4.09 -11.17
N PHE A 55 -1.85 5.11 -11.92
CA PHE A 55 -1.45 5.26 -13.30
C PHE A 55 -0.25 6.21 -13.44
N SER A 56 0.68 5.87 -14.33
CA SER A 56 1.86 6.67 -14.63
C SER A 56 2.30 6.44 -16.07
N TYR A 57 3.33 7.18 -16.50
CA TYR A 57 4.00 6.99 -17.77
C TYR A 57 5.49 6.72 -17.57
N ILE A 58 6.07 5.92 -18.47
CA ILE A 58 7.52 5.80 -18.64
C ILE A 58 7.89 6.52 -19.93
N TYR A 59 8.85 7.43 -19.84
CA TYR A 59 9.38 8.13 -21.00
C TYR A 59 10.58 7.36 -21.56
N PRO A 60 10.64 7.11 -22.88
CA PRO A 60 11.77 6.44 -23.48
C PRO A 60 13.03 7.29 -23.34
N ALA A 61 14.19 6.63 -23.23
CA ALA A 61 15.48 7.30 -23.15
C ALA A 61 15.74 8.15 -24.41
N ALA A 62 16.34 9.34 -24.22
CA ALA A 62 16.72 10.21 -25.32
C ALA A 62 17.67 9.46 -26.29
N GLY A 63 17.26 9.32 -27.56
CA GLY A 63 18.02 8.61 -28.60
C GLY A 63 17.45 7.26 -29.04
N GLY A 64 16.39 6.76 -28.39
CA GLY A 64 15.63 5.59 -28.86
C GLY A 64 14.73 5.91 -30.07
N SER A 65 14.46 4.90 -30.91
CA SER A 65 13.52 5.02 -32.05
C SER A 65 12.09 5.34 -31.60
N ASP A 66 11.74 4.94 -30.38
CA ASP A 66 10.40 5.10 -29.83
C ASP A 66 10.29 6.46 -29.14
N ARG A 67 9.50 7.36 -29.73
CA ARG A 67 9.24 8.70 -29.19
C ARG A 67 8.01 8.76 -28.26
N TYR A 68 7.36 7.63 -28.02
CA TYR A 68 6.07 7.58 -27.32
C TYR A 68 6.23 7.20 -25.86
N SER A 69 5.55 7.94 -24.98
CA SER A 69 5.41 7.60 -23.57
C SER A 69 4.61 6.31 -23.41
N LEU A 70 5.07 5.43 -22.53
CA LEU A 70 4.39 4.17 -22.24
C LEU A 70 3.45 4.34 -21.06
N PRO A 71 2.13 4.14 -21.24
CA PRO A 71 1.22 4.09 -20.12
C PRO A 71 1.50 2.83 -19.30
N VAL A 72 1.70 3.02 -18.00
CA VAL A 72 1.90 1.93 -17.04
C VAL A 72 0.92 2.05 -15.89
N ILE A 73 0.43 0.90 -15.45
CA ILE A 73 -0.37 0.79 -14.25
C ILE A 73 0.43 0.09 -13.16
N LEU A 74 0.39 0.67 -11.96
CA LEU A 74 0.97 0.11 -10.76
C LEU A 74 -0.15 -0.42 -9.90
N LYS A 75 -0.10 -1.70 -9.54
CA LYS A 75 -0.96 -2.28 -8.51
C LYS A 75 -0.20 -2.31 -7.20
N LEU A 76 -0.78 -1.73 -6.16
CA LEU A 76 -0.21 -1.60 -4.83
C LEU A 76 -0.99 -2.51 -3.89
N GLY A 77 -0.29 -3.46 -3.27
CA GLY A 77 -0.84 -4.19 -2.13
C GLY A 77 -0.59 -3.40 -0.85
N VAL A 78 -1.66 -2.90 -0.25
CA VAL A 78 -1.64 -1.99 0.90
C VAL A 78 -2.18 -2.70 2.13
N ARG A 79 -1.43 -2.65 3.23
CA ARG A 79 -1.83 -3.33 4.46
C ARG A 79 -2.72 -2.44 5.34
N GLY A 80 -3.92 -2.92 5.61
CA GLY A 80 -4.90 -2.38 6.54
C GLY A 80 -5.53 -1.08 6.07
N SER A 81 -6.69 -0.74 6.64
CA SER A 81 -7.41 0.50 6.31
C SER A 81 -6.59 1.75 6.64
N ALA A 82 -5.88 1.78 7.77
CA ALA A 82 -4.98 2.89 8.12
C ALA A 82 -3.87 3.11 7.07
N GLY A 83 -3.47 2.05 6.36
CA GLY A 83 -2.54 2.15 5.24
C GLY A 83 -3.16 2.78 4.00
N VAL A 84 -4.43 2.46 3.72
CA VAL A 84 -5.22 3.10 2.66
C VAL A 84 -5.38 4.59 2.95
N ASP A 85 -5.72 4.95 4.19
CA ASP A 85 -5.87 6.34 4.63
C ASP A 85 -4.57 7.13 4.46
N ALA A 86 -3.45 6.56 4.90
CA ALA A 86 -2.14 7.18 4.76
C ALA A 86 -1.76 7.40 3.30
N ILE A 87 -2.14 6.46 2.42
CA ILE A 87 -1.93 6.56 0.98
C ILE A 87 -2.82 7.67 0.39
N CYS A 88 -4.13 7.64 0.62
CA CYS A 88 -5.07 8.63 0.08
C CYS A 88 -4.70 10.07 0.49
N ASN A 89 -4.31 10.28 1.75
CA ASN A 89 -3.83 11.58 2.24
C ASN A 89 -2.48 12.02 1.64
N SER A 90 -1.68 11.08 1.15
CA SER A 90 -0.34 11.33 0.60
C SER A 90 -0.29 11.17 -0.92
N MET A 91 -1.45 11.18 -1.60
CA MET A 91 -1.54 10.82 -3.01
C MET A 91 -0.66 11.66 -3.96
N PRO A 92 -0.52 12.99 -3.76
CA PRO A 92 0.44 13.79 -4.54
C PRO A 92 1.90 13.30 -4.37
N ARG A 93 2.31 12.99 -3.13
CA ARG A 93 3.68 12.48 -2.84
C ARG A 93 3.90 11.09 -3.40
N LEU A 94 2.86 10.25 -3.39
CA LEU A 94 2.90 8.93 -4.02
C LEU A 94 3.17 9.07 -5.52
N ARG A 95 2.39 9.91 -6.22
CA ARG A 95 2.57 10.16 -7.66
C ARG A 95 3.97 10.69 -7.96
N GLU A 96 4.47 11.62 -7.15
CA GLU A 96 5.82 12.13 -7.28
C GLU A 96 6.88 11.03 -7.10
N ALA A 97 6.74 10.15 -6.10
CA ALA A 97 7.67 9.04 -5.89
C ALA A 97 7.69 8.07 -7.07
N VAL A 98 6.53 7.78 -7.65
CA VAL A 98 6.41 6.94 -8.86
C VAL A 98 7.08 7.62 -10.05
N LEU A 99 6.82 8.91 -10.26
CA LEU A 99 7.43 9.69 -11.33
C LEU A 99 8.95 9.79 -11.20
N ARG A 100 9.51 9.91 -9.99
CA ARG A 100 10.98 9.91 -9.81
C ARG A 100 11.62 8.58 -10.21
N VAL A 101 10.95 7.46 -9.95
CA VAL A 101 11.47 6.14 -10.33
C VAL A 101 11.36 5.93 -11.83
N PHE A 102 10.23 6.28 -12.45
CA PHE A 102 10.03 6.08 -13.88
C PHE A 102 10.63 7.18 -14.77
N GLY A 103 10.80 8.40 -14.26
CA GLY A 103 11.44 9.49 -14.98
C GLY A 103 12.94 9.29 -15.20
N THR A 104 13.56 8.38 -14.44
CA THR A 104 14.95 7.95 -14.63
C THR A 104 15.05 6.57 -15.28
N ALA A 105 13.91 5.92 -15.53
CA ALA A 105 13.86 4.57 -16.06
C ALA A 105 14.12 4.56 -17.57
N GLN A 106 15.23 3.97 -17.99
CA GLN A 106 15.48 3.64 -19.39
C GLN A 106 14.96 2.22 -19.65
N VAL A 107 13.78 2.10 -20.24
CA VAL A 107 13.18 0.79 -20.59
C VAL A 107 13.38 0.54 -22.08
N SER A 108 14.00 -0.59 -22.42
CA SER A 108 14.19 -0.98 -23.83
C SER A 108 12.96 -1.71 -24.33
N LEU A 109 12.16 -1.01 -25.13
CA LEU A 109 10.85 -1.49 -25.59
C LEU A 109 10.88 -2.60 -26.63
N GLN A 110 12.05 -2.93 -27.17
CA GLN A 110 12.20 -3.87 -28.28
C GLN A 110 12.14 -5.35 -27.87
N SER A 111 12.04 -5.64 -26.57
CA SER A 111 12.05 -7.00 -26.03
C SER A 111 10.65 -7.61 -25.91
N ARG A 112 10.49 -8.90 -26.23
CA ARG A 112 9.31 -9.72 -25.88
C ARG A 112 9.06 -9.81 -24.36
N SER A 113 10.01 -9.32 -23.54
CA SER A 113 10.04 -9.43 -22.08
C SER A 113 9.62 -8.15 -21.34
N ARG A 114 8.76 -7.30 -21.95
CA ARG A 114 8.32 -6.01 -21.39
C ARG A 114 7.82 -6.10 -19.94
N SER A 115 7.05 -7.13 -19.60
CA SER A 115 6.57 -7.36 -18.22
C SER A 115 7.73 -7.59 -17.25
N SER A 116 8.66 -8.49 -17.58
CA SER A 116 9.82 -8.77 -16.72
C SER A 116 10.76 -7.57 -16.56
N GLU A 117 10.83 -6.69 -17.56
CA GLU A 117 11.64 -5.48 -17.44
C GLU A 117 10.98 -4.46 -16.53
N LEU A 118 9.64 -4.43 -16.48
CA LEU A 118 8.92 -3.61 -15.51
C LEU A 118 9.04 -4.15 -14.07
N ASP A 119 9.06 -5.47 -13.89
CA ASP A 119 9.18 -6.10 -12.57
C ASP A 119 10.45 -5.67 -11.80
N ARG A 120 11.52 -5.28 -12.51
CA ARG A 120 12.74 -4.75 -11.88
C ARG A 120 12.48 -3.46 -11.08
N PHE A 121 11.42 -2.71 -11.42
CA PHE A 121 11.05 -1.48 -10.74
C PHE A 121 10.16 -1.71 -9.51
N ALA A 122 9.54 -2.89 -9.33
CA ALA A 122 8.66 -3.17 -8.19
C ALA A 122 9.32 -2.87 -6.83
N LYS A 123 10.56 -3.34 -6.64
CA LYS A 123 11.32 -3.10 -5.39
C LYS A 123 11.70 -1.61 -5.21
N PRO A 124 12.31 -0.93 -6.21
CA PRO A 124 12.55 0.52 -6.15
C PRO A 124 11.29 1.35 -5.88
N LEU A 125 10.18 1.06 -6.56
CA LEU A 125 8.89 1.74 -6.40
C LEU A 125 8.37 1.58 -4.99
N ARG A 126 8.31 0.35 -4.47
CA ARG A 126 7.88 0.10 -3.09
C ARG A 126 8.71 0.90 -2.08
N ARG A 127 10.04 0.95 -2.26
CA ARG A 127 10.93 1.72 -1.38
C ARG A 127 10.74 3.23 -1.52
N ALA A 128 10.52 3.73 -2.75
CA ALA A 128 10.28 5.15 -2.99
C ALA A 128 8.96 5.60 -2.35
N ILE A 129 7.89 4.82 -2.55
CA ILE A 129 6.55 5.10 -2.02
C ILE A 129 6.57 5.06 -0.48
N ASN A 130 7.09 3.97 0.11
CA ASN A 130 7.12 3.84 1.58
C ASN A 130 8.02 4.85 2.30
N ARG A 131 8.96 5.51 1.59
CA ARG A 131 9.74 6.62 2.16
C ARG A 131 8.92 7.91 2.30
N GLN A 132 7.88 8.08 1.48
CA GLN A 132 7.05 9.28 1.48
C GLN A 132 5.78 9.13 2.32
N ILE A 133 5.39 7.89 2.63
CA ILE A 133 4.12 7.57 3.28
C ILE A 133 4.38 7.00 4.69
N PRO A 134 3.85 7.63 5.75
CA PRO A 134 3.99 7.15 7.12
C PRO A 134 3.56 5.69 7.28
N GLY A 135 4.26 4.93 8.13
CA GLY A 135 3.90 3.53 8.44
C GLY A 135 4.26 2.50 7.36
N SER A 136 4.82 2.92 6.21
CA SER A 136 5.22 2.01 5.12
C SER A 136 4.14 0.99 4.74
N PRO A 137 2.95 1.46 4.32
CA PRO A 137 1.78 0.61 4.18
C PRO A 137 1.84 -0.30 2.95
N VAL A 138 2.65 0.02 1.95
CA VAL A 138 2.76 -0.76 0.70
C VAL A 138 3.66 -1.99 0.92
N LYS A 139 3.09 -3.18 0.75
CA LYS A 139 3.79 -4.46 0.89
C LYS A 139 4.18 -5.06 -0.45
N GLN A 140 3.37 -4.85 -1.48
CA GLN A 140 3.58 -5.38 -2.82
C GLN A 140 3.36 -4.28 -3.86
N VAL A 141 4.12 -4.35 -4.95
CA VAL A 141 3.97 -3.48 -6.11
C VAL A 141 4.11 -4.36 -7.33
N GLU A 142 3.11 -4.32 -8.21
CA GLU A 142 3.16 -4.95 -9.52
C GLU A 142 3.01 -3.85 -10.57
N THR A 143 3.65 -4.06 -11.71
CA THR A 143 3.70 -3.05 -12.78
C THR A 143 3.36 -3.72 -14.11
N ALA A 144 2.39 -3.14 -14.82
CA ALA A 144 2.00 -3.64 -16.14
C ALA A 144 1.92 -2.49 -17.14
N VAL A 145 2.29 -2.77 -18.39
CA VAL A 145 2.01 -1.84 -19.50
C VAL A 145 0.52 -1.85 -19.75
N LEU A 146 -0.08 -0.66 -19.85
CA LEU A 146 -1.47 -0.54 -20.22
C LEU A 146 -1.61 -0.78 -21.74
N VAL A 147 -2.07 -1.96 -22.12
CA VAL A 147 -2.39 -2.30 -23.51
C VAL A 147 -3.87 -2.07 -23.85
N ASP A 148 -4.73 -1.96 -22.84
CA ASP A 148 -6.16 -1.70 -22.98
C ASP A 148 -6.60 -0.55 -22.05
N ALA A 149 -7.18 0.50 -22.66
CA ALA A 149 -7.69 1.67 -21.96
C ALA A 149 -8.86 1.36 -21.01
N GLY A 150 -9.68 0.34 -21.31
CA GLY A 150 -10.80 -0.08 -20.48
C GLY A 150 -10.36 -0.67 -19.15
N VAL A 151 -9.30 -1.49 -19.19
CA VAL A 151 -8.67 -2.07 -17.98
C VAL A 151 -8.03 -0.98 -17.12
N GLY A 152 -7.37 0.00 -17.77
CA GLY A 152 -6.82 1.15 -17.06
C GLY A 152 -7.86 2.03 -16.38
N GLY A 153 -8.98 2.28 -17.07
CA GLY A 153 -10.08 3.06 -16.51
C GLY A 153 -10.75 2.38 -15.32
N ALA A 154 -10.97 1.06 -15.36
CA ALA A 154 -11.54 0.31 -14.25
C ALA A 154 -10.62 0.31 -13.01
N ALA A 155 -9.32 0.14 -13.23
CA ALA A 155 -8.35 0.13 -12.15
C ALA A 155 -8.14 1.53 -11.55
N ALA A 156 -8.15 2.59 -12.36
CA ALA A 156 -8.13 3.96 -11.84
C ALA A 156 -9.36 4.27 -10.96
N ARG A 157 -10.55 3.80 -11.36
CA ARG A 157 -11.79 3.96 -10.57
C ARG A 157 -11.72 3.30 -9.19
N LEU A 158 -11.10 2.13 -9.08
CA LEU A 158 -10.93 1.44 -7.79
C LEU A 158 -10.23 2.34 -6.75
N THR A 159 -9.14 2.99 -7.14
CA THR A 159 -8.42 3.91 -6.25
C THR A 159 -9.20 5.19 -5.99
N ASP A 160 -9.84 5.74 -7.01
CA ASP A 160 -10.64 6.96 -6.85
C ASP A 160 -11.84 6.72 -5.93
N ASP A 161 -12.49 5.56 -6.00
CA ASP A 161 -13.60 5.20 -5.11
C ASP A 161 -13.11 5.02 -3.66
N MET A 162 -11.94 4.41 -3.45
CA MET A 162 -11.34 4.29 -2.11
C MET A 162 -10.89 5.63 -1.54
N CYS A 163 -10.35 6.53 -2.37
CA CYS A 163 -9.85 7.83 -1.92
C CYS A 163 -10.90 8.96 -1.97
N ARG A 164 -12.09 8.74 -2.55
CA ARG A 164 -13.17 9.74 -2.63
C ARG A 164 -13.49 10.41 -1.28
N PRO A 165 -13.55 9.69 -0.14
CA PRO A 165 -13.81 10.33 1.15
C PRO A 165 -12.78 11.38 1.57
N TYR A 166 -11.55 11.31 1.04
CA TYR A 166 -10.41 12.14 1.44
C TYR A 166 -10.20 13.38 0.55
N VAL A 167 -10.93 13.48 -0.57
CA VAL A 167 -10.81 14.61 -1.51
C VAL A 167 -11.71 15.79 -1.09
N ASN A 168 -12.75 15.52 -0.30
CA ASN A 168 -13.76 16.50 0.11
C ASN A 168 -13.71 16.85 1.62
N SER A 169 -12.67 16.39 2.32
CA SER A 169 -12.41 16.61 3.75
C SER A 169 -11.31 17.63 3.96
#